data_AF-A0A315TVF8-F1
#
_entry.id   AF-A0A315TVF8-F1
#
_cell.length_a   1.000
_cell.length_b   1.000
_cell.length_c   1.000
_cell.angle_alpha   90.00
_cell.angle_beta   90.00
_cell.angle_gamma   90.00
#
_symmetry.space_group_name_H-M   'P 1'
#
loop_
_entity.id
_entity.type
_entity.pdbx_description
1 polymer ?
#
loop_
_entity_poly.entity_id
_entity_poly.type
_entity_poly.pdbx_seq_one_letter_code
_entity_poly.pdbx_strand_id
1 'polypeptide(L)'
;MAGDDVTHGKPHPEAYFTAAASLGIRPRDCLAIEDTDTGAASAVVAGMTVLVIPHLAPVPDGPSRSTRETVTGPRRSSPPPARAAPLAAPDAAATASPIPAPTTPGPCPAPLP
;
A
#
# COMPACT_ATOMS: atom_id res chain seq x y z
N MET A 1 -2.35 -12.78 2.09
CA MET A 1 -1.20 -13.36 1.39
C MET A 1 0.03 -13.03 2.20
N ALA A 2 0.73 -14.06 2.69
CA ALA A 2 2.00 -13.92 3.37
C ALA A 2 3.15 -13.81 2.35
N GLY A 3 4.36 -13.50 2.82
CA GLY A 3 5.55 -13.41 1.96
C GLY A 3 5.87 -14.72 1.23
N ASP A 4 5.57 -15.86 1.85
CA ASP A 4 5.81 -17.20 1.27
C ASP A 4 4.75 -17.61 0.24
N ASP A 5 3.63 -16.89 0.17
CA ASP A 5 2.54 -17.14 -0.80
C ASP A 5 2.80 -16.46 -2.15
N VAL A 6 3.92 -15.74 -2.30
CA VAL A 6 4.24 -14.94 -3.48
C VAL A 6 5.66 -15.17 -3.96
N THR A 7 5.86 -15.03 -5.26
CA THR A 7 7.18 -15.20 -5.91
C THR A 7 8.09 -14.01 -5.63
N HIS A 8 7.51 -12.80 -5.58
CA HIS A 8 8.26 -11.56 -5.36
C HIS A 8 7.77 -10.85 -4.10
N GLY A 9 8.68 -10.70 -3.13
CA GLY A 9 8.43 -9.94 -1.91
C GLY A 9 8.35 -8.42 -2.13
N LYS A 10 7.90 -7.70 -1.10
CA LYS A 10 7.92 -6.22 -1.07
C LYS A 10 9.33 -5.70 -1.43
N PRO A 11 9.46 -4.64 -2.26
CA PRO A 11 8.42 -3.70 -2.68
C PRO A 11 7.59 -4.12 -3.90
N HIS A 12 7.74 -5.35 -4.42
CA HIS A 12 6.91 -5.81 -5.53
C HIS A 12 5.42 -5.91 -5.12
N PRO A 13 4.44 -5.53 -5.97
CA PRO A 13 3.01 -5.47 -5.62
C PRO A 13 2.28 -6.82 -5.62
N GLU A 14 2.95 -7.94 -5.91
CA GLU A 14 2.32 -9.25 -6.14
C GLU A 14 1.38 -9.66 -5.01
N ALA A 15 1.79 -9.51 -3.74
CA ALA A 15 0.95 -9.87 -2.59
C ALA A 15 -0.40 -9.14 -2.58
N TYR A 16 -0.43 -7.88 -3.03
CA TYR A 16 -1.64 -7.08 -3.09
C TYR A 16 -2.53 -7.46 -4.27
N PHE A 17 -1.94 -7.74 -5.43
CA PHE A 17 -2.71 -8.23 -6.58
C PHE A 17 -3.34 -9.58 -6.29
N THR A 18 -2.58 -10.52 -5.72
CA THR A 18 -3.07 -11.84 -5.34
C THR A 18 -4.17 -11.74 -4.29
N ALA A 19 -4.02 -10.87 -3.28
CA ALA A 19 -5.06 -10.63 -2.28
C ALA A 19 -6.34 -10.05 -2.91
N ALA A 20 -6.22 -9.00 -3.74
CA ALA A 20 -7.35 -8.35 -4.39
C ALA A 20 -8.10 -9.31 -5.34
N ALA A 21 -7.36 -10.10 -6.12
CA ALA A 21 -7.91 -11.12 -7.01
C ALA A 21 -8.66 -12.21 -6.22
N SER A 22 -8.11 -12.68 -5.09
CA SER A 22 -8.76 -13.70 -4.24
C SER A 22 -10.10 -13.24 -3.66
N LEU A 23 -10.28 -11.92 -3.49
CA LEU A 23 -11.51 -11.31 -2.99
C LEU A 23 -12.45 -10.85 -4.12
N GLY A 24 -12.01 -10.92 -5.37
CA GLY A 24 -12.75 -10.34 -6.50
C GLY A 24 -12.96 -8.82 -6.33
N ILE A 25 -11.97 -8.09 -5.83
CA ILE A 25 -12.02 -6.64 -5.67
C ILE A 25 -10.91 -6.00 -6.50
N ARG A 26 -11.18 -4.85 -7.12
CA ARG A 26 -10.14 -4.12 -7.86
C ARG A 26 -9.18 -3.46 -6.85
N PRO A 27 -7.86 -3.46 -7.09
CA PRO A 27 -6.90 -2.84 -6.15
C PRO A 27 -7.23 -1.39 -5.77
N ARG A 28 -7.72 -0.58 -6.71
CA ARG A 28 -8.15 0.81 -6.46
C ARG A 28 -9.30 0.98 -5.47
N ASP A 29 -10.06 -0.08 -5.21
CA ASP A 29 -11.16 -0.11 -4.25
C ASP A 29 -10.71 -0.73 -2.91
N CYS A 30 -9.43 -1.11 -2.77
CA CYS A 30 -8.84 -1.64 -1.55
C CYS A 30 -8.13 -0.56 -0.73
N LEU A 31 -8.13 -0.76 0.60
CA LEU A 31 -7.30 -0.03 1.55
C LEU A 31 -6.23 -1.00 2.10
N ALA A 32 -4.96 -0.70 1.85
CA ALA A 32 -3.83 -1.40 2.47
C ALA A 32 -3.48 -0.74 3.81
N ILE A 33 -3.12 -1.53 4.82
CA ILE A 33 -2.59 -1.06 6.10
C ILE A 33 -1.14 -1.54 6.19
N GLU A 34 -0.19 -0.61 6.32
CA GLU A 34 1.24 -0.92 6.27
C GLU A 34 2.05 -0.18 7.33
N ASP A 35 3.14 -0.79 7.79
CA ASP A 35 4.01 -0.27 8.86
C ASP A 35 5.43 0.07 8.39
N THR A 36 5.76 -0.29 7.15
CA THR A 36 7.10 -0.13 6.55
C THR A 36 7.01 0.59 5.20
N ASP A 37 8.09 1.27 4.81
CA ASP A 37 8.12 1.98 3.51
C ASP A 37 8.10 1.02 2.32
N THR A 38 8.80 -0.12 2.40
CA THR A 38 8.79 -1.14 1.34
C THR A 38 7.39 -1.71 1.12
N GLY A 39 6.63 -1.91 2.20
CA GLY A 39 5.25 -2.36 2.13
C GLY A 39 4.28 -1.29 1.64
N ALA A 40 4.42 -0.05 2.12
CA ALA A 40 3.63 1.08 1.63
C ALA A 40 3.89 1.36 0.13
N ALA A 41 5.15 1.25 -0.32
CA ALA A 41 5.52 1.38 -1.73
C ALA A 41 4.88 0.28 -2.57
N SER A 42 4.95 -0.97 -2.12
CA SER A 42 4.30 -2.10 -2.78
C SER A 42 2.80 -1.89 -2.96
N ALA A 43 2.10 -1.40 -1.93
CA ALA A 43 0.66 -1.09 -2.01
C ALA A 43 0.33 0.06 -2.97
N VAL A 44 1.14 1.13 -2.97
CA VAL A 44 0.97 2.26 -3.89
C VAL A 44 1.16 1.81 -5.34
N VAL A 45 2.19 0.99 -5.61
CA VAL A 45 2.42 0.43 -6.96
C VAL A 45 1.26 -0.49 -7.38
N ALA A 46 0.65 -1.21 -6.44
CA ALA A 46 -0.57 -1.97 -6.69
C ALA A 46 -1.81 -1.10 -6.98
N GLY A 47 -1.72 0.23 -6.87
CA GLY A 47 -2.81 1.17 -7.11
C GLY A 47 -3.81 1.26 -5.96
N MET A 48 -3.42 0.86 -4.74
CA MET A 48 -4.28 0.89 -3.55
C MET A 48 -4.16 2.23 -2.81
N THR A 49 -5.19 2.55 -2.00
CA THR A 49 -5.04 3.56 -0.96
C THR A 49 -4.29 2.94 0.22
N VAL A 50 -3.39 3.68 0.87
CA VAL A 50 -2.54 3.15 1.95
C VAL A 50 -2.74 3.93 3.24
N LEU A 51 -3.06 3.22 4.31
CA LEU A 51 -2.99 3.70 5.68
C LEU A 51 -1.69 3.21 6.31
N VAL A 52 -0.79 4.14 6.64
CA VAL A 52 0.51 3.83 7.21
C VAL A 52 0.44 3.95 8.74
N ILE A 53 0.87 2.90 9.44
CA ILE A 53 1.01 2.83 10.90
C ILE A 53 2.47 2.50 11.24
N PRO A 54 3.37 3.50 11.32
CA PRO A 54 4.81 3.25 11.46
C PRO A 54 5.14 2.46 12.72
N HIS A 55 6.02 1.45 12.61
CA HIS A 55 6.46 0.65 13.76
C HIS A 55 7.92 0.91 14.14
N LEU A 56 8.86 0.55 13.28
CA LEU A 56 10.31 0.60 13.59
C LEU A 56 11.02 1.82 13.02
N ALA A 57 10.55 2.34 11.89
CA ALA A 57 11.17 3.46 11.19
C ALA A 57 10.09 4.38 10.62
N PRO A 58 10.38 5.68 10.47
CA PRO A 58 9.51 6.59 9.74
C PRO A 58 9.31 6.09 8.31
N VAL A 59 8.07 6.11 7.86
CA VAL A 59 7.72 5.90 6.46
C VAL A 59 7.56 7.28 5.81
N PRO A 60 8.26 7.57 4.71
CA PRO A 60 8.10 8.85 4.01
C PRO A 60 6.66 9.07 3.53
N ASP A 61 6.20 10.31 3.65
CA ASP A 61 4.93 10.74 3.07
C ASP A 61 4.95 10.57 1.55
N GLY A 62 3.77 10.37 0.97
CA GLY A 62 3.65 10.20 -0.47
C GLY A 62 2.21 10.24 -0.95
N PRO A 63 2.01 10.30 -2.27
CA PRO A 63 0.68 10.24 -2.86
C PRO A 63 -0.03 8.94 -2.46
N SER A 64 -1.33 9.03 -2.20
CA SER A 64 -2.19 7.90 -1.77
C SER A 64 -1.82 7.25 -0.43
N ARG A 65 -0.92 7.85 0.36
CA ARG A 65 -0.59 7.44 1.73
C ARG A 65 -1.23 8.37 2.74
N SER A 66 -1.75 7.81 3.83
CA SER A 66 -2.19 8.56 5.01
C SER A 66 -1.56 7.94 6.24
N THR A 67 -0.89 8.72 7.09
CA THR A 67 -0.16 8.18 8.24
C THR A 67 -0.97 8.36 9.52
N ARG A 68 -0.99 7.34 10.39
CA ARG A 68 -1.59 7.36 11.72
C ARG A 68 -0.72 6.61 12.72
N GLU A 69 -0.88 6.94 14.00
CA GLU A 69 -0.20 6.22 15.09
C GLU A 69 -0.92 4.92 15.47
N THR A 70 -2.23 4.82 15.23
CA THR A 70 -3.04 3.64 15.55
C THR A 70 -4.16 3.41 14.53
N VAL A 71 -4.59 2.14 14.41
CA VAL A 71 -5.76 1.72 13.62
C VAL A 71 -7.08 2.03 14.34
N THR A 72 -7.03 2.39 15.62
CA THR A 72 -8.24 2.71 16.40
C THR A 72 -8.75 4.11 16.10
N GLY A 73 -10.08 4.27 16.10
CA GLY A 73 -10.76 5.55 15.93
C GLY A 73 -12.25 5.42 16.23
N PRO A 74 -13.01 6.53 16.19
CA PRO A 74 -14.46 6.47 16.41
C PRO A 74 -15.10 5.54 15.36
N ARG A 75 -15.85 4.55 15.84
CA ARG A 75 -16.63 3.65 14.98
C ARG A 75 -17.71 4.48 14.27
N ARG A 76 -17.78 4.39 12.95
CA ARG A 76 -18.94 4.91 12.21
C ARG A 76 -20.18 4.08 12.59
N SER A 77 -21.29 4.75 12.88
CA SER A 77 -22.57 4.11 13.25
C SER A 77 -23.19 3.27 12.13
N SER A 78 -22.78 3.50 10.88
CA SER A 78 -23.16 2.70 9.72
C SER A 78 -21.96 2.47 8.78
N PRO A 79 -21.87 1.30 8.10
CA PRO A 79 -20.89 1.11 7.04
C PRO A 79 -21.17 2.11 5.90
N PRO A 80 -20.13 2.60 5.19
CA PRO A 80 -20.35 3.36 3.96
C PRO A 80 -21.08 2.50 2.93
N PRO A 81 -21.85 3.09 2.01
CA PRO A 81 -22.50 2.33 0.95
C PRO A 81 -21.43 1.56 0.15
N ALA A 82 -21.67 0.28 -0.11
CA ALA A 82 -20.81 -0.51 -0.98
C ALA A 82 -20.73 0.21 -2.34
N ARG A 83 -19.52 0.55 -2.80
CA ARG A 83 -19.33 1.05 -4.17
C ARG A 83 -19.60 -0.14 -5.09
N ALA A 84 -20.82 -0.23 -5.62
CA ALA A 84 -21.15 -1.17 -6.68
C ALA A 84 -20.48 -0.69 -7.96
N ALA A 85 -19.32 -1.25 -8.28
CA ALA A 85 -18.79 -1.24 -9.62
C ALA A 85 -18.84 -2.68 -10.13
N PRO A 86 -19.31 -2.94 -11.37
CA PRO A 86 -19.23 -4.26 -11.95
C PRO A 86 -17.75 -4.71 -11.93
N LEU A 87 -17.56 -5.99 -11.62
CA LEU A 87 -16.27 -6.66 -11.66
C LEU A 87 -15.86 -6.74 -13.14
N ALA A 88 -15.24 -5.68 -13.67
CA ALA A 88 -14.51 -5.80 -14.92
C ALA A 88 -13.40 -6.83 -14.67
N ALA A 89 -13.27 -7.81 -15.57
CA ALA A 89 -12.20 -8.80 -15.53
C ALA A 89 -10.86 -8.10 -15.26
N PRO A 90 -9.95 -8.70 -14.48
CA PRO A 90 -8.65 -8.10 -14.25
C PRO A 90 -8.01 -7.86 -15.63
N ASP A 91 -7.69 -6.60 -15.94
CA ASP A 91 -6.85 -6.30 -17.09
C ASP A 91 -5.54 -7.05 -16.83
N ALA A 92 -5.33 -8.14 -17.57
CA ALA A 92 -4.19 -9.04 -17.43
C ALA A 92 -2.85 -8.41 -17.84
N ALA A 93 -2.79 -7.07 -17.89
CA ALA A 93 -1.74 -6.30 -18.52
C ALA A 93 -1.26 -5.10 -17.67
N ALA A 94 -1.43 -5.11 -16.35
CA ALA A 94 -0.61 -4.26 -15.49
C ALA A 94 0.79 -4.90 -15.36
N THR A 95 1.52 -5.00 -16.47
CA THR A 95 2.95 -5.30 -16.45
C THR A 95 3.60 -4.23 -15.59
N ALA A 96 4.24 -4.69 -14.52
CA ALA A 96 5.02 -3.86 -13.61
C ALA A 96 5.96 -2.96 -14.43
N SER A 97 5.66 -1.67 -14.48
CA SER A 97 6.67 -0.68 -14.85
C SER A 97 7.83 -0.82 -13.87
N PRO A 98 9.09 -0.66 -14.31
CA PRO A 98 10.25 -0.85 -13.44
C PRO A 98 10.10 0.04 -12.20
N ILE A 99 10.21 -0.58 -11.03
CA ILE A 99 10.14 0.10 -9.72
C ILE A 99 11.28 1.13 -9.70
N PRO A 100 11.00 2.44 -9.53
CA PRO A 100 12.08 3.41 -9.35
C PRO A 100 12.86 3.03 -8.09
N ALA A 101 14.18 2.99 -8.20
CA ALA A 101 15.06 2.67 -7.08
C ALA A 101 14.75 3.57 -5.87
N PRO A 102 14.86 3.04 -4.63
CA PRO A 102 14.67 3.88 -3.44
C PRO A 102 15.64 5.06 -3.52
N THR A 103 15.11 6.27 -3.47
CA THR A 103 15.92 7.48 -3.40
C THR A 103 16.63 7.44 -2.05
N THR A 104 17.96 7.41 -2.07
CA THR A 104 18.75 7.50 -0.86
C THR A 104 18.43 8.84 -0.19
N PRO A 105 18.01 8.87 1.08
CA PRO A 105 17.86 10.15 1.78
C PRO A 105 19.22 10.85 1.79
N GLY A 106 19.21 12.15 1.43
CA GLY A 106 20.41 12.97 1.49
C GLY A 106 21.02 12.98 2.90
N PRO A 107 22.32 13.33 3.04
CA PRO A 107 22.98 13.35 4.34
C PRO A 107 22.21 14.25 5.32
N CYS A 108 22.10 13.78 6.56
CA CYS A 108 21.50 14.55 7.65
C CYS A 108 22.23 15.90 7.77
N PRO A 109 21.53 17.06 7.79
CA PRO A 109 22.19 18.34 7.97
C PRO A 109 22.95 18.36 9.29
N ALA A 110 24.18 18.86 9.26
CA ALA A 110 25.01 19.02 10.46
C ALA A 110 24.27 19.87 11.50
N PRO A 111 24.41 19.58 12.82
CA PRO A 111 23.82 20.40 13.85
C PRO A 111 24.33 21.85 13.72
N LEU A 112 23.39 22.80 13.75
CA LEU A 112 23.70 24.24 13.78
C LEU A 112 24.49 24.57 15.07
N PRO A 113 25.39 25.57 15.03
CA PRO A 113 26.23 25.93 16.16
C PRO A 113 25.45 26.44 17.38
#